data_AF-T1BV82-F1
#
_entry.id   AF-T1BV82-F1
#
_cell.length_a   1.000
_cell.length_b   1.000
_cell.length_c   1.000
_cell.angle_alpha   90.00
_cell.angle_beta   90.00
_cell.angle_gamma   90.00
#
_symmetry.space_group_name_H-M   'P 1'
#
loop_
_entity.id
_entity.type
_entity.pdbx_description
1 polymer ?
#
loop_
_entity_poly.entity_id
_entity_poly.type
_entity_poly.pdbx_seq_one_letter_code
_entity_poly.pdbx_strand_id
1 'polypeptide(L)'
;MSDLYQDLFGEGSFIGKGIYDVDAFEQVLAGRFAENSILSHDLVEGCFARSGLISDVQLYEDYPSRYTNDVNRRHRWIRGDWQLLPWLLPWVRTPDGQRVRNPLSALSRWKILDNLRRSLVPAALLVLLLLGWFAMTHVAMWTVAVLAVIFVPPLLAVQLDLFQKPHDVLLGQHLRAALRSSGEQASRLLLTLTWLPHEALYSSTPRCARCGA
;
A
#
# COMPACT_ATOMS: atom_id res chain seq x y z
N MET A 1 -1.57 5.79 15.10
CA MET A 1 -0.49 5.70 14.09
C MET A 1 -0.43 7.05 13.43
N SER A 2 0.71 7.74 13.47
CA SER A 2 0.89 8.94 12.66
C SER A 2 1.05 8.54 11.19
N ASP A 3 0.57 9.37 10.28
CA ASP A 3 0.82 9.20 8.84
C ASP A 3 2.17 9.84 8.54
N LEU A 4 3.17 9.02 8.19
CA LEU A 4 4.51 9.46 7.83
C LEU A 4 4.50 10.57 6.77
N TYR A 5 3.52 10.55 5.84
CA TYR A 5 3.40 11.59 4.83
C TYR A 5 2.91 12.91 5.39
N GLN A 6 2.03 12.89 6.39
CA GLN A 6 1.59 14.10 7.07
C GLN A 6 2.68 14.69 7.95
N ASP A 7 3.42 13.83 8.66
CA ASP A 7 4.51 14.29 9.52
C ASP A 7 5.65 14.94 8.72
N LEU A 8 5.97 14.41 7.52
CA LEU A 8 7.07 14.90 6.69
C LEU A 8 6.66 15.97 5.67
N PHE A 9 5.44 15.91 5.14
CA PHE A 9 5.01 16.75 4.01
C PHE A 9 3.73 17.54 4.29
N GLY A 10 3.09 17.37 5.45
CA GLY A 10 1.82 18.03 5.78
C GLY A 10 0.62 17.51 4.98
N GLU A 11 0.76 16.41 4.25
CA GLU A 11 -0.30 15.82 3.42
C GLU A 11 -0.53 14.35 3.77
N GLY A 12 -1.73 14.03 4.27
CA GLY A 12 -2.17 12.67 4.53
C GLY A 12 -2.44 11.85 3.27
N SER A 13 -2.69 10.57 3.47
CA SER A 13 -3.17 9.64 2.43
C SER A 13 -4.68 9.41 2.56
N PHE A 14 -5.45 9.74 1.52
CA PHE A 14 -6.89 9.46 1.47
C PHE A 14 -7.13 8.02 1.02
N ILE A 15 -7.98 7.31 1.77
CA ILE A 15 -8.27 5.88 1.57
C ILE A 15 -9.77 5.69 1.27
N GLY A 16 -10.40 6.68 0.63
CA GLY A 16 -11.82 6.61 0.22
C GLY A 16 -12.81 6.71 1.38
N LYS A 17 -12.33 7.05 2.58
CA LYS A 17 -13.13 7.11 3.81
C LYS A 17 -12.68 8.29 4.64
N GLY A 18 -13.65 9.07 5.09
CA GLY A 18 -13.42 10.24 5.91
C GLY A 18 -14.51 11.29 5.71
N ILE A 19 -14.30 12.43 6.34
CA ILE A 19 -15.12 13.62 6.16
C ILE A 19 -14.45 14.44 5.07
N TYR A 20 -15.22 14.91 4.08
CA TYR A 20 -14.72 15.78 3.03
C TYR A 20 -15.75 16.88 2.75
N ASP A 21 -15.25 18.01 2.26
CA ASP A 21 -16.06 19.11 1.76
C ASP A 21 -16.56 18.75 0.35
N VAL A 22 -17.87 18.59 0.20
CA VAL A 22 -18.49 18.13 -1.05
C VAL A 22 -18.24 19.13 -2.17
N ASP A 23 -18.40 20.43 -1.90
CA ASP A 23 -18.27 21.48 -2.91
C ASP A 23 -16.83 21.56 -3.42
N ALA A 24 -15.86 21.53 -2.49
CA ALA A 24 -14.45 21.53 -2.85
C ALA A 24 -14.05 20.26 -3.62
N PHE A 25 -14.58 19.11 -3.22
CA PHE A 25 -14.29 17.82 -3.84
C PHE A 25 -14.86 17.76 -5.27
N GLU A 26 -16.11 18.16 -5.47
CA GLU A 26 -16.73 18.26 -6.81
C GLU A 26 -15.98 19.24 -7.70
N GLN A 27 -15.64 20.43 -7.19
CA GLN A 27 -14.96 21.46 -7.98
C GLN A 27 -13.57 21.00 -8.46
N VAL A 28 -12.83 20.30 -7.61
CA VAL A 28 -11.46 19.87 -7.92
C VAL A 28 -11.44 18.69 -8.90
N LEU A 29 -12.42 17.78 -8.81
CA LEU A 29 -12.47 16.56 -9.60
C LEU A 29 -13.29 16.71 -10.90
N ALA A 30 -14.09 17.76 -11.03
CA ALA A 30 -14.91 18.03 -12.20
C ALA A 30 -14.10 17.96 -13.51
N GLY A 31 -14.52 17.07 -14.42
CA GLY A 31 -13.92 16.91 -15.76
C GLY A 31 -12.49 16.37 -15.78
N ARG A 32 -11.98 15.81 -14.67
CA ARG A 32 -10.59 15.30 -14.59
C ARG A 32 -10.43 13.83 -14.99
N PHE A 33 -11.46 13.02 -14.81
CA PHE A 33 -11.44 11.58 -15.09
C PHE A 33 -12.48 11.23 -16.14
N ALA A 34 -12.13 10.34 -17.07
CA ALA A 34 -13.12 9.76 -17.97
C ALA A 34 -14.01 8.80 -17.16
N GLU A 35 -15.30 8.77 -17.47
CA GLU A 35 -16.24 7.85 -16.81
C GLU A 35 -15.72 6.40 -16.92
N ASN A 36 -15.78 5.65 -15.81
CA ASN A 36 -15.33 4.25 -15.70
C ASN A 36 -13.85 3.99 -16.01
N SER A 37 -12.98 5.02 -16.01
CA SER A 37 -11.56 4.84 -16.32
C SER A 37 -10.70 4.32 -15.17
N ILE A 38 -11.14 4.51 -13.92
CA ILE A 38 -10.40 4.14 -12.71
C ILE A 38 -11.37 3.40 -11.77
N LEU A 39 -10.98 2.21 -11.31
CA LEU A 39 -11.81 1.35 -10.45
C LEU A 39 -11.80 1.80 -8.98
N SER A 40 -10.73 2.49 -8.57
CA SER A 40 -10.54 3.03 -7.21
C SER A 40 -10.00 4.44 -7.31
N HIS A 41 -10.85 5.43 -7.10
CA HIS A 41 -10.49 6.82 -7.24
C HIS A 41 -9.82 7.39 -5.97
N ASP A 42 -9.99 6.72 -4.83
CA ASP A 42 -9.53 7.09 -3.49
C ASP A 42 -8.14 7.76 -3.45
N LEU A 43 -7.11 7.08 -3.96
CA LEU A 43 -5.75 7.61 -3.88
C LEU A 43 -5.57 8.87 -4.72
N VAL A 44 -6.15 8.89 -5.92
CA VAL A 44 -5.97 10.00 -6.87
C VAL A 44 -6.83 11.18 -6.47
N GLU A 45 -8.05 10.94 -6.01
CA GLU A 45 -8.93 11.95 -5.40
C GLU A 45 -8.23 12.62 -4.22
N GLY A 46 -7.61 11.84 -3.34
CA GLY A 46 -6.79 12.36 -2.25
C GLY A 46 -5.59 13.20 -2.69
N CYS A 47 -5.01 12.87 -3.85
CA CYS A 47 -3.91 13.66 -4.41
C CYS A 47 -4.39 15.01 -4.98
N PHE A 48 -5.64 15.09 -5.42
CA PHE A 48 -6.23 16.31 -5.98
C PHE A 48 -6.87 17.18 -4.90
N ALA A 49 -7.76 16.61 -4.10
CA ALA A 49 -8.47 17.29 -3.01
C ALA A 49 -7.54 17.63 -1.83
N ARG A 50 -6.38 16.94 -1.74
CA ARG A 50 -5.52 16.88 -0.55
C ARG A 50 -6.26 16.28 0.63
N SER A 51 -5.53 15.74 1.59
CA SER A 51 -6.14 15.13 2.77
C SER A 51 -5.24 15.31 3.99
N GLY A 52 -5.86 15.25 5.17
CA GLY A 52 -5.16 15.18 6.45
C GLY A 52 -5.72 14.00 7.26
N LEU A 53 -4.87 13.39 8.08
CA LEU A 53 -5.23 12.39 9.05
C LEU A 53 -5.63 13.08 10.36
N ILE A 54 -6.78 12.67 10.89
CA ILE A 54 -7.18 12.92 12.27
C ILE A 54 -7.00 11.62 13.06
N SER A 55 -6.15 11.63 14.08
CA SER A 55 -5.84 10.43 14.88
C SER A 55 -6.81 10.19 16.03
N ASP A 56 -7.59 11.20 16.39
CA ASP A 56 -8.43 11.20 17.60
C ASP A 56 -9.80 10.53 17.38
N VAL A 57 -10.14 10.26 16.12
CA VAL A 57 -11.42 9.63 15.73
C VAL A 57 -11.13 8.28 15.09
N GLN A 58 -11.73 7.22 15.65
CA GLN A 58 -11.65 5.88 15.08
C GLN A 58 -12.92 5.57 14.29
N LEU A 59 -12.75 5.31 13.00
CA LEU A 59 -13.81 4.78 12.16
C LEU A 59 -13.70 3.25 12.13
N TYR A 60 -14.68 2.57 12.72
CA TYR A 60 -14.74 1.11 12.69
C TYR A 60 -15.31 0.64 11.36
N GLU A 61 -14.60 -0.28 10.71
CA GLU A 61 -15.07 -1.00 9.54
C GLU A 61 -15.06 -2.51 9.83
N ASP A 62 -16.07 -3.21 9.34
CA ASP A 62 -16.09 -4.66 9.38
C ASP A 62 -14.91 -5.27 8.62
N TYR A 63 -14.15 -6.12 9.31
CA TYR A 63 -13.09 -6.89 8.69
C TYR A 63 -13.67 -8.14 8.02
N PRO A 64 -13.25 -8.51 6.80
CA PRO A 64 -13.77 -9.69 6.13
C PRO A 64 -13.51 -10.95 6.97
N SER A 65 -14.58 -11.69 7.27
CA SER A 65 -14.53 -12.91 8.10
C SER A 65 -13.84 -14.11 7.43
N ARG A 66 -13.52 -14.02 6.14
CA ARG A 66 -12.91 -15.10 5.34
C ARG A 66 -11.72 -14.58 4.53
N TYR A 67 -10.65 -15.38 4.48
CA TYR A 67 -9.44 -15.07 3.70
C TYR A 67 -9.72 -14.81 2.22
N THR A 68 -10.64 -15.56 1.60
CA THR A 68 -11.00 -15.37 0.19
C THR A 68 -11.61 -13.99 -0.10
N ASN A 69 -12.37 -13.43 0.85
CA ASN A 69 -12.93 -12.09 0.72
C ASN A 69 -11.84 -11.01 0.83
N ASP A 70 -10.85 -11.21 1.72
CA ASP A 70 -9.68 -10.33 1.83
C ASP A 70 -8.84 -10.36 0.54
N VAL A 71 -8.55 -11.54 0.01
CA VAL A 71 -7.81 -11.70 -1.26
C VAL A 71 -8.54 -11.02 -2.42
N ASN A 72 -9.85 -11.21 -2.55
CA ASN A 72 -10.64 -10.55 -3.59
C ASN A 72 -10.63 -9.02 -3.47
N ARG A 73 -10.63 -8.50 -2.23
CA ARG A 73 -10.53 -7.06 -1.95
C ARG A 73 -9.15 -6.53 -2.35
N ARG A 74 -8.07 -7.19 -1.91
CA ARG A 74 -6.69 -6.83 -2.29
C ARG A 74 -6.45 -6.89 -3.79
N HIS A 75 -6.95 -7.93 -4.46
CA HIS A 75 -6.85 -8.05 -5.91
C HIS A 75 -7.58 -6.93 -6.64
N ARG A 76 -8.72 -6.45 -6.12
CA ARG A 76 -9.40 -5.26 -6.65
C ARG A 76 -8.56 -4.00 -6.48
N TRP A 77 -7.95 -3.81 -5.30
CA TRP A 77 -7.08 -2.66 -5.01
C TRP A 77 -5.85 -2.63 -5.90
N ILE A 78 -5.15 -3.76 -6.03
CA ILE A 78 -3.99 -3.91 -6.92
C ILE A 78 -4.40 -3.54 -8.35
N ARG A 79 -5.51 -4.07 -8.87
CA ARG A 79 -5.99 -3.70 -10.22
C ARG A 79 -6.26 -2.20 -10.36
N GLY A 80 -6.83 -1.56 -9.34
CA GLY A 80 -7.02 -0.11 -9.29
C GLY A 80 -5.69 0.65 -9.36
N ASP A 81 -4.69 0.25 -8.56
CA ASP A 81 -3.35 0.85 -8.57
C ASP A 81 -2.69 0.74 -9.96
N TRP A 82 -2.83 -0.40 -10.63
CA TRP A 82 -2.30 -0.61 -11.99
C TRP A 82 -2.99 0.26 -13.06
N GLN A 83 -4.25 0.64 -12.87
CA GLN A 83 -4.92 1.60 -13.75
C GLN A 83 -4.36 3.02 -13.62
N LEU A 84 -3.68 3.33 -12.51
CA LEU A 84 -3.04 4.62 -12.27
C LEU A 84 -1.67 4.76 -12.94
N LEU A 85 -1.15 3.72 -13.59
CA LEU A 85 0.15 3.76 -14.27
C LEU A 85 0.31 4.95 -15.24
N PRO A 86 -0.69 5.36 -16.05
CA PRO A 86 -0.57 6.54 -16.92
C PRO A 86 -0.33 7.84 -16.15
N TRP A 87 -0.78 7.92 -14.89
CA TRP A 87 -0.63 9.08 -14.00
C TRP A 87 0.78 9.19 -13.39
N LEU A 88 1.68 8.23 -13.63
CA LEU A 88 3.10 8.39 -13.33
C LEU A 88 3.84 9.17 -14.43
N LEU A 89 3.28 9.21 -15.64
CA LEU A 89 3.92 9.87 -16.78
C LEU A 89 3.83 11.41 -16.65
N PRO A 90 4.75 12.16 -17.28
CA PRO A 90 4.69 13.62 -17.30
C PRO A 90 3.44 14.20 -18.00
N TRP A 91 2.74 13.38 -18.78
CA TRP A 91 1.59 13.76 -19.59
C TRP A 91 0.44 12.78 -19.38
N VAL A 92 -0.76 13.30 -19.17
CA VAL A 92 -1.99 12.53 -19.00
C VAL A 92 -3.02 12.94 -20.06
N ARG A 93 -3.96 12.04 -20.35
CA ARG A 93 -5.06 12.33 -21.27
C ARG A 93 -6.27 12.81 -20.47
N THR A 94 -6.84 13.95 -20.83
CA THR A 94 -8.13 14.39 -20.30
C THR A 94 -9.27 13.52 -20.85
N PRO A 95 -10.47 13.60 -20.27
CA PRO A 95 -11.65 12.94 -20.82
C PRO A 95 -11.90 13.29 -22.29
N ASP A 96 -11.62 14.55 -22.68
CA ASP A 96 -11.71 15.05 -24.06
C ASP A 96 -10.62 14.52 -25.00
N GLY A 97 -9.76 13.60 -24.53
CA GLY A 97 -8.67 13.01 -25.30
C GLY A 97 -7.44 13.89 -25.47
N GLN A 98 -7.44 15.12 -24.96
CA GLN A 98 -6.31 16.02 -25.06
C GLN A 98 -5.15 15.58 -24.15
N ARG A 99 -3.92 15.74 -24.63
CA ARG A 99 -2.71 15.53 -23.81
C ARG A 99 -2.39 16.79 -23.04
N VAL A 100 -2.52 16.73 -21.73
CA VAL A 100 -2.15 17.82 -20.81
C VAL A 100 -0.97 17.39 -19.94
N ARG A 101 -0.22 18.37 -19.43
CA ARG A 101 0.80 18.08 -18.41
C ARG A 101 0.11 17.48 -17.20
N ASN A 102 0.77 16.49 -16.61
CA ASN A 102 0.26 15.83 -15.42
C ASN A 102 0.17 16.85 -14.27
N PRO A 103 -1.04 17.12 -13.72
CA PRO A 103 -1.22 18.07 -12.64
C PRO A 103 -0.76 17.53 -11.28
N LEU A 104 -0.45 16.22 -11.18
CA LEU A 104 -0.03 15.59 -9.94
C LEU A 104 1.36 16.06 -9.50
N SER A 105 1.48 16.34 -8.20
CA SER A 105 2.77 16.69 -7.59
C SER A 105 3.76 15.52 -7.68
N ALA A 106 5.05 15.79 -7.42
CA ALA A 106 6.05 14.74 -7.29
C ALA A 106 5.70 13.76 -6.15
N LEU A 107 5.14 14.27 -5.04
CA LEU A 107 4.72 13.46 -3.90
C LEU A 107 3.54 12.55 -4.25
N SER A 108 2.53 13.05 -4.95
CA SER A 108 1.38 12.26 -5.42
C SER A 108 1.81 11.12 -6.34
N ARG A 109 2.73 11.40 -7.28
CA ARG A 109 3.31 10.37 -8.15
C ARG A 109 4.13 9.35 -7.37
N TRP A 110 4.83 9.78 -6.32
CA TRP A 110 5.54 8.87 -5.42
C TRP A 110 4.59 7.95 -4.65
N LYS A 111 3.45 8.46 -4.15
CA LYS A 111 2.41 7.63 -3.48
C LYS A 111 1.89 6.53 -4.43
N ILE A 112 1.60 6.86 -5.70
CA ILE A 112 1.19 5.88 -6.72
C ILE A 112 2.30 4.85 -6.98
N LEU A 113 3.55 5.31 -7.11
CA LEU A 113 4.69 4.43 -7.35
C LEU A 113 4.92 3.46 -6.17
N ASP A 114 4.79 3.92 -4.93
CA ASP A 114 4.95 3.06 -3.75
C ASP A 114 3.86 1.96 -3.69
N ASN A 115 2.61 2.29 -4.01
CA ASN A 115 1.54 1.28 -4.11
C ASN A 115 1.85 0.20 -5.14
N LEU A 116 2.26 0.60 -6.35
CA LEU A 116 2.65 -0.33 -7.41
C LEU A 116 3.84 -1.19 -7.00
N ARG A 117 4.87 -0.58 -6.42
CA ARG A 117 6.03 -1.29 -5.87
C ARG A 117 5.57 -2.33 -4.83
N ARG A 118 4.72 -1.94 -3.88
CA ARG A 118 4.20 -2.83 -2.84
C ARG A 118 3.46 -4.03 -3.42
N SER A 119 2.72 -3.86 -4.52
CA SER A 119 2.05 -4.96 -5.21
C SER A 119 3.03 -5.96 -5.86
N LEU A 120 4.21 -5.49 -6.31
CA LEU A 120 5.22 -6.30 -6.98
C LEU A 120 6.18 -7.02 -6.03
N VAL A 121 6.33 -6.54 -4.79
CA VAL A 121 7.26 -7.11 -3.80
C VAL A 121 7.07 -8.63 -3.60
N PRO A 122 5.87 -9.19 -3.40
CA PRO A 122 5.70 -10.64 -3.21
C PRO A 122 6.20 -11.45 -4.40
N ALA A 123 5.88 -11.02 -5.63
CA ALA A 123 6.32 -11.69 -6.84
C ALA A 123 7.84 -11.58 -7.03
N ALA A 124 8.43 -10.41 -6.77
CA ALA A 124 9.87 -10.21 -6.86
C ALA A 124 10.64 -11.09 -5.86
N LEU A 125 10.16 -11.20 -4.62
CA LEU A 125 10.76 -12.05 -3.59
C LEU A 125 10.71 -13.53 -3.99
N LEU A 126 9.58 -14.00 -4.53
CA LEU A 126 9.45 -15.37 -5.02
C LEU A 126 10.43 -15.64 -6.17
N VAL A 127 10.50 -14.75 -7.16
CA VAL A 127 11.45 -14.88 -8.28
C VAL A 127 12.89 -14.88 -7.79
N LEU A 128 13.24 -14.00 -6.85
CA LEU A 128 14.57 -13.98 -6.24
C LEU A 128 14.89 -15.30 -5.53
N LEU A 129 13.96 -15.87 -4.75
CA LEU A 129 14.16 -17.17 -4.10
C LEU A 129 14.40 -18.28 -5.13
N LEU A 130 13.56 -18.37 -6.16
CA LEU A 130 13.68 -19.38 -7.20
C LEU A 130 15.01 -19.25 -7.96
N LEU A 131 15.39 -18.03 -8.37
CA LEU A 131 16.68 -17.78 -9.02
C LEU A 131 17.85 -18.16 -8.11
N GLY A 132 17.75 -17.85 -6.81
CA GLY A 132 18.73 -18.27 -5.81
C GLY A 132 18.93 -19.77 -5.72
N TRP A 133 17.83 -20.51 -5.74
CA TRP A 133 17.86 -21.95 -5.58
C TRP A 133 18.34 -22.68 -6.84
N PHE A 134 18.02 -22.14 -8.02
CA PHE A 134 18.33 -22.82 -9.29
C PHE A 134 19.57 -22.27 -10.01
N ALA A 135 19.99 -21.03 -9.76
CA ALA A 135 21.11 -20.40 -10.46
C ALA A 135 22.35 -20.13 -9.60
N MET A 136 22.25 -20.19 -8.27
CA MET A 136 23.38 -19.87 -7.37
C MET A 136 23.97 -21.10 -6.71
N THR A 137 25.31 -21.12 -6.59
CA THR A 137 26.04 -22.20 -5.90
C THR A 137 25.84 -22.15 -4.39
N HIS A 138 25.68 -20.97 -3.80
CA HIS A 138 25.53 -20.75 -2.36
C HIS A 138 24.06 -20.51 -1.96
N VAL A 139 23.23 -21.55 -2.12
CA VAL A 139 21.78 -21.52 -1.88
C VAL A 139 21.41 -21.03 -0.47
N ALA A 140 22.14 -21.46 0.56
CA ALA A 140 21.87 -21.08 1.94
C ALA A 140 22.10 -19.57 2.19
N MET A 141 23.23 -19.03 1.72
CA MET A 141 23.55 -17.60 1.85
C MET A 141 22.49 -16.75 1.14
N TRP A 142 22.08 -17.16 -0.06
CA TRP A 142 21.06 -16.45 -0.82
C TRP A 142 19.69 -16.46 -0.10
N THR A 143 19.30 -17.62 0.42
CA THR A 143 18.04 -17.76 1.16
C THR A 143 18.05 -16.85 2.39
N VAL A 144 19.15 -16.82 3.15
CA VAL A 144 19.30 -15.92 4.31
C VAL A 144 19.22 -14.45 3.89
N ALA A 145 19.85 -14.05 2.78
CA ALA A 145 19.79 -12.69 2.28
C ALA A 145 18.37 -12.25 1.93
N VAL A 146 17.60 -13.09 1.22
CA VAL A 146 16.20 -12.78 0.90
C VAL A 146 15.31 -12.74 2.14
N LEU A 147 15.51 -13.66 3.09
CA LEU A 147 14.81 -13.62 4.36
C LEU A 147 15.15 -12.34 5.14
N ALA A 148 16.41 -11.89 5.14
CA ALA A 148 16.80 -10.65 5.80
C ALA A 148 16.01 -9.44 5.25
N VAL A 149 15.79 -9.36 3.93
CA VAL A 149 14.95 -8.30 3.32
C VAL A 149 13.51 -8.30 3.86
N ILE A 150 12.96 -9.48 4.15
CA ILE A 150 11.59 -9.64 4.67
C ILE A 150 11.53 -9.32 6.17
N PHE A 151 12.51 -9.79 6.95
CA PHE A 151 12.47 -9.79 8.41
C PHE A 151 13.11 -8.55 9.06
N VAL A 152 14.08 -7.90 8.42
CA VAL A 152 14.78 -6.74 9.01
C VAL A 152 13.85 -5.54 9.23
N PRO A 153 13.02 -5.09 8.26
CA PRO A 153 12.14 -3.95 8.47
C PRO A 153 11.17 -4.08 9.66
N PRO A 154 10.39 -5.18 9.82
CA PRO A 154 9.53 -5.33 10.98
C PRO A 154 10.33 -5.46 12.28
N LEU A 155 11.52 -6.08 12.25
CA LEU A 155 12.39 -6.15 13.43
C LEU A 155 12.88 -4.76 13.88
N LEU A 156 13.20 -3.87 12.94
CA LEU A 156 13.54 -2.48 13.25
C LEU A 156 12.33 -1.72 13.79
N ALA A 157 11.12 -1.94 13.24
CA ALA A 157 9.90 -1.31 13.74
C ALA A 157 9.59 -1.73 15.18
N VAL A 158 9.70 -3.01 15.52
CA VAL A 158 9.53 -3.50 16.90
C VAL A 158 10.56 -2.89 17.84
N GLN A 159 11.82 -2.77 17.41
CA GLN A 159 12.85 -2.12 18.21
C GLN A 159 12.52 -0.65 18.45
N LEU A 160 12.12 0.09 17.40
CA LEU A 160 11.72 1.49 17.54
C LEU A 160 10.52 1.65 18.48
N ASP A 161 9.50 0.79 18.38
CA ASP A 161 8.34 0.80 19.29
C ASP A 161 8.74 0.51 20.74
N LEU A 162 9.77 -0.32 20.95
CA LEU A 162 10.29 -0.62 22.28
C LEU A 162 11.13 0.54 22.86
N PHE A 163 11.85 1.27 22.01
CA PHE A 163 12.64 2.44 22.41
C PHE A 163 11.78 3.70 22.60
N GLN A 164 10.73 3.88 21.79
CA GLN A 164 9.80 5.01 21.86
C GLN A 164 8.68 4.75 22.87
N LYS A 165 9.04 4.43 24.12
CA LYS A 165 8.08 4.24 25.21
C LYS A 165 7.27 5.54 25.43
N PRO A 166 5.92 5.51 25.30
CA PRO A 166 5.09 6.66 25.67
C PRO A 166 5.21 6.91 27.17
N HIS A 167 5.35 8.18 27.57
CA HIS A 167 5.66 8.57 28.95
C HIS A 167 4.62 8.10 29.98
N ASP A 168 3.38 7.83 29.56
CA ASP A 168 2.24 7.54 30.44
C ASP A 168 1.92 6.04 30.64
N VAL A 169 2.78 5.11 30.19
CA VAL A 169 2.49 3.66 30.26
C VAL A 169 3.41 2.93 31.26
N LEU A 170 2.80 2.14 32.14
CA LEU A 170 3.51 1.26 33.07
C LEU A 170 4.37 0.25 32.30
N LEU A 171 5.63 0.07 32.72
CA LEU A 171 6.62 -0.76 32.02
C LEU A 171 6.12 -2.19 31.75
N GLY A 172 5.40 -2.79 32.71
CA GLY A 172 4.83 -4.13 32.56
C GLY A 172 3.67 -4.24 31.56
N GLN A 173 2.88 -3.17 31.39
CA GLN A 173 1.83 -3.11 30.36
C GLN A 173 2.44 -2.91 28.98
N HIS A 174 3.48 -2.07 28.86
CA HIS A 174 4.24 -1.89 27.63
C HIS A 174 4.95 -3.18 27.20
N LEU A 175 5.58 -3.91 28.13
CA LEU A 175 6.26 -5.18 27.82
C LEU A 175 5.28 -6.27 27.37
N ARG A 176 4.11 -6.39 28.02
CA ARG A 176 3.05 -7.32 27.58
C ARG A 176 2.47 -6.94 26.22
N ALA A 177 2.26 -5.65 25.98
CA ALA A 177 1.80 -5.15 24.68
C ALA A 177 2.84 -5.44 23.58
N ALA A 178 4.13 -5.20 23.86
CA ALA A 178 5.23 -5.49 22.96
C ALA A 178 5.41 -7.00 22.68
N LEU A 179 5.27 -7.86 23.70
CA LEU A 179 5.30 -9.32 23.52
C LEU A 179 4.12 -9.81 22.67
N ARG A 180 2.91 -9.30 22.94
CA ARG A 180 1.72 -9.65 22.18
C ARG A 180 1.83 -9.17 20.73
N SER A 181 2.28 -7.94 20.51
CA SER A 181 2.48 -7.40 19.16
C SER A 181 3.59 -8.15 18.41
N SER A 182 4.68 -8.53 19.08
CA SER A 182 5.75 -9.35 18.50
C SER A 182 5.24 -10.73 18.09
N GLY A 183 4.42 -11.38 18.93
CA GLY A 183 3.81 -12.67 18.60
C GLY A 183 2.83 -12.57 17.42
N GLU A 184 2.04 -11.51 17.37
CA GLU A 184 1.14 -11.22 16.22
C GLU A 184 1.91 -10.88 14.94
N GLN A 185 3.08 -10.24 15.04
CA GLN A 185 3.93 -9.98 13.88
C GLN A 185 4.63 -11.26 13.40
N ALA A 186 5.12 -12.09 14.31
CA ALA A 186 5.72 -13.38 13.98
C ALA A 186 4.73 -14.30 13.27
N SER A 187 3.48 -14.39 13.77
CA SER A 187 2.44 -15.18 13.11
C SER A 187 2.09 -14.63 11.72
N ARG A 188 1.98 -13.30 11.56
CA ARG A 188 1.81 -12.67 10.25
C ARG A 188 2.95 -12.99 9.30
N LEU A 189 4.20 -12.92 9.74
CA LEU A 189 5.38 -13.21 8.92
C LEU A 189 5.41 -14.68 8.46
N LEU A 190 5.11 -15.62 9.36
CA LEU A 190 5.00 -17.04 9.00
C LEU A 190 3.88 -17.30 8.00
N LEU A 191 2.73 -16.65 8.16
CA LEU A 191 1.62 -16.74 7.22
C LEU A 191 1.97 -16.12 5.87
N THR A 192 2.64 -14.96 5.85
CA THR A 192 3.12 -14.32 4.62
C THR A 192 4.11 -15.20 3.87
N LEU A 193 5.04 -15.87 4.55
CA LEU A 193 5.95 -16.84 3.91
C LEU A 193 5.18 -18.03 3.33
N THR A 194 4.23 -18.57 4.11
CA THR A 194 3.42 -19.73 3.69
C THR A 194 2.56 -19.40 2.48
N TRP A 195 2.01 -18.19 2.41
CA TRP A 195 1.14 -17.72 1.33
C TRP A 195 1.87 -16.95 0.24
N LEU A 196 3.18 -16.72 0.35
CA LEU A 196 3.97 -15.96 -0.63
C LEU A 196 3.73 -16.40 -2.08
N PRO A 197 3.67 -17.71 -2.41
CA PRO A 197 3.38 -18.14 -3.78
C PRO A 197 1.97 -17.74 -4.26
N HIS A 198 0.99 -17.82 -3.37
CA HIS A 198 -0.38 -17.40 -3.65
C HIS A 198 -0.49 -15.88 -3.79
N GLU A 199 0.22 -15.12 -2.95
CA GLU A 199 0.30 -13.65 -3.05
C GLU A 199 0.95 -13.18 -4.34
N ALA A 200 2.06 -13.80 -4.73
CA ALA A 200 2.73 -13.53 -6.00
C ALA A 200 1.82 -13.79 -7.22
N LEU A 201 0.99 -14.84 -7.17
CA LEU A 201 0.11 -15.20 -8.29
C LEU A 201 -0.97 -14.14 -8.54
N TYR A 202 -1.69 -13.70 -7.50
CA TYR A 202 -2.75 -12.71 -7.70
C TYR A 202 -2.16 -11.30 -7.91
N SER A 203 -0.98 -10.99 -7.39
CA SER A 203 -0.39 -9.65 -7.57
C SER A 203 0.21 -9.44 -8.96
N SER A 204 0.67 -10.52 -9.60
CA SER A 204 1.26 -10.52 -10.95
C SER A 204 0.24 -10.62 -12.09
N THR A 205 -1.04 -10.79 -11.80
CA THR A 205 -2.11 -10.85 -12.81
C THR A 205 -3.07 -9.64 -12.77
N PRO A 206 -2.58 -8.38 -12.89
CA PRO A 206 -3.47 -7.25 -13.11
C PRO A 206 -4.04 -7.36 -14.52
N ARG A 207 -5.20 -8.00 -14.67
CA ARG A 207 -5.96 -7.95 -15.92
C ARG A 207 -6.37 -6.50 -16.16
N CYS A 208 -5.65 -5.82 -17.05
CA CYS A 208 -6.02 -4.53 -17.59
C CYS A 208 -7.42 -4.63 -18.19
N ALA A 209 -8.39 -3.87 -17.67
CA ALA A 209 -9.71 -3.71 -18.26
C ALA A 209 -9.66 -2.80 -19.51
N ARG A 210 -8.81 -3.18 -20.48
CA ARG A 210 -8.91 -2.71 -21.87
C ARG A 210 -9.21 -3.91 -22.77
N CYS A 211 -10.33 -4.56 -22.51
CA CYS A 211 -11.04 -5.37 -23.50
C CYS A 211 -12.49 -4.90 -23.48
N GLY A 212 -12.85 -4.06 -24.44
CA GLY A 212 -14.16 -3.43 -24.53
C GLY A 212 -14.12 -2.16 -25.38
N ALA A 213 -13.73 -2.32 -26.65
CA ALA A 213 -14.20 -1.49 -27.75
C ALA A 213 -14.78 -2.47 -28.78
#